data_AF-A0A914I526-F1
#
_entry.id   AF-A0A914I526-F1
#
_cell.length_a   1.000
_cell.length_b   1.000
_cell.length_c   1.000
_cell.angle_alpha   90.00
_cell.angle_beta   90.00
_cell.angle_gamma   90.00
#
_symmetry.space_group_name_H-M   'P 1'
#
loop_
_entity.id
_entity.type
_entity.pdbx_description
1 polymer ?
#
loop_
_entity_poly.entity_id
_entity_poly.type
_entity_poly.pdbx_seq_one_letter_code
_entity_poly.pdbx_strand_id
1 'polypeptide(L)'
;MHPTQTLQKISKPLQPRKCQFFERIPLMGKNHLAVVSEKLHGLHPCVEERHDMFACLKKWDMDNLKCTEFSDALMHCMEANLKIVGAYKEMKAKGEQRLHIADEASSVKTLASRLLQADIDRLFRKYKQPDLGTIQTKVMKRLPHQEYYEDLFNRKTKKGWRA
;
A
#
# COMPACT_ATOMS: atom_id res chain seq x y z
N MET A 1 -63.97 -32.11 0.97
CA MET A 1 -63.35 -31.04 0.17
C MET A 1 -62.74 -30.03 1.14
N HIS A 2 -61.42 -30.03 1.29
CA HIS A 2 -60.68 -29.03 2.09
C HIS A 2 -60.00 -28.07 1.12
N PRO A 3 -60.07 -26.74 1.35
CA PRO A 3 -59.37 -25.80 0.51
C PRO A 3 -57.88 -25.80 0.88
N THR A 4 -57.06 -26.13 -0.11
CA THR A 4 -55.60 -26.07 -0.05
C THR A 4 -55.17 -24.61 0.08
N GLN A 5 -54.67 -24.19 1.24
CA GLN A 5 -54.03 -22.89 1.42
C GLN A 5 -52.68 -22.92 0.71
N THR A 6 -52.58 -22.25 -0.43
CA THR A 6 -51.32 -21.95 -1.10
C THR A 6 -50.52 -20.96 -0.26
N LEU A 7 -49.46 -21.45 0.39
CA LEU A 7 -48.40 -20.63 0.97
C LEU A 7 -47.73 -19.79 -0.13
N GLN A 8 -48.20 -18.56 -0.34
CA GLN A 8 -47.46 -17.56 -1.11
C GLN A 8 -46.16 -17.26 -0.36
N LYS A 9 -45.03 -17.76 -0.87
CA LYS A 9 -43.71 -17.34 -0.43
C LYS A 9 -43.58 -15.84 -0.68
N ILE A 10 -43.64 -15.05 0.38
CA ILE A 10 -43.34 -13.62 0.36
C ILE A 10 -41.92 -13.46 -0.18
N SER A 11 -41.78 -12.96 -1.40
CA SER A 11 -40.48 -12.64 -1.98
C SER A 11 -39.87 -11.51 -1.16
N LYS A 12 -38.82 -11.82 -0.40
CA LYS A 12 -38.01 -10.77 0.22
C LYS A 12 -37.48 -9.88 -0.91
N PRO A 13 -37.52 -8.55 -0.78
CA PRO A 13 -36.97 -7.67 -1.80
C PRO A 13 -35.49 -8.02 -2.00
N LEU A 14 -35.07 -8.12 -3.26
CA LEU A 14 -33.70 -8.46 -3.66
C LEU A 14 -32.66 -7.48 -3.09
N GLN A 15 -33.09 -6.27 -2.73
CA GLN A 15 -32.25 -5.25 -2.13
C GLN A 15 -32.64 -4.98 -0.68
N PRO A 16 -31.66 -4.83 0.22
CA PRO A 16 -31.91 -4.51 1.62
C PRO A 16 -32.60 -3.15 1.75
N ARG A 17 -33.57 -3.05 2.67
CA ARG A 17 -34.35 -1.82 2.94
C ARG A 17 -33.48 -0.63 3.38
N LYS A 18 -32.24 -0.89 3.81
CA LYS A 18 -31.23 0.11 4.13
C LYS A 18 -29.90 -0.35 3.54
N CYS A 19 -29.26 0.50 2.75
CA CYS A 19 -27.88 0.30 2.33
C CYS A 19 -26.98 0.40 3.57
N GLN A 20 -26.41 -0.73 3.98
CA GLN A 20 -25.47 -0.76 5.12
C GLN A 20 -24.08 -0.25 4.72
N PHE A 21 -23.75 -0.31 3.43
CA PHE A 21 -22.47 0.11 2.89
C PHE A 21 -22.69 1.15 1.79
N PHE A 22 -22.08 2.32 1.97
CA PHE A 22 -22.00 3.36 0.95
C PHE A 22 -20.57 3.41 0.45
N GLU A 23 -20.31 2.63 -0.58
CA GLU A 23 -18.98 2.57 -1.16
C GLU A 23 -18.73 3.83 -1.99
N ARG A 24 -17.69 4.57 -1.61
CA ARG A 24 -17.27 5.77 -2.35
C ARG A 24 -16.67 5.41 -3.72
N ILE A 25 -16.17 4.19 -3.86
CA ILE A 25 -15.55 3.64 -5.07
C ILE A 25 -16.26 2.30 -5.32
N PRO A 26 -16.67 1.98 -6.54
CA PRO A 26 -17.29 0.68 -6.82
C PRO A 26 -16.39 -0.46 -6.31
N LEU A 27 -16.99 -1.51 -5.74
CA LEU A 27 -16.32 -2.79 -5.47
C LEU A 27 -15.69 -3.31 -6.75
N MET A 28 -14.43 -2.96 -6.94
CA MET A 28 -13.60 -3.35 -8.06
C MET A 28 -12.29 -3.88 -7.49
N GLY A 29 -11.92 -5.07 -7.92
CA GLY A 29 -10.63 -5.65 -7.63
C GLY A 29 -9.50 -4.85 -8.29
N LYS A 30 -8.26 -5.16 -7.94
CA LYS A 30 -7.10 -4.70 -8.70
C LYS A 30 -6.41 -5.93 -9.25
N ASN A 31 -6.05 -5.92 -10.53
CA ASN A 31 -5.17 -6.93 -11.12
C ASN A 31 -3.69 -6.75 -10.69
N HIS A 32 -3.46 -6.16 -9.52
CA HIS A 32 -2.16 -6.01 -8.87
C HIS A 32 -2.39 -5.84 -7.37
N LEU A 33 -1.44 -6.30 -6.55
CA LEU A 33 -1.45 -5.99 -5.13
C LEU A 33 -0.73 -4.67 -4.88
N ALA A 34 -1.23 -3.90 -3.91
CA ALA A 34 -0.48 -2.80 -3.35
C ALA A 34 0.63 -3.38 -2.47
N VAL A 35 1.87 -3.35 -2.97
CA VAL A 35 3.03 -3.76 -2.18
C VAL A 35 3.37 -2.65 -1.20
N VAL A 36 3.23 -2.93 0.09
CA VAL A 36 3.78 -2.07 1.13
C VAL A 36 5.29 -2.25 1.08
N SER A 37 6.04 -1.16 0.91
CA SER A 37 7.50 -1.22 0.98
C SER A 37 7.90 -1.77 2.34
N GLU A 38 8.62 -2.90 2.33
CA GLU A 38 9.13 -3.50 3.56
C GLU A 38 10.06 -2.50 4.25
N LYS A 39 10.01 -2.43 5.58
CA LYS A 39 11.08 -1.76 6.32
C LYS A 39 12.35 -2.56 6.04
N LEU A 40 13.39 -1.91 5.52
CA LEU A 40 14.66 -2.59 5.27
C LEU A 40 15.21 -3.13 6.60
N HIS A 41 15.09 -4.44 6.80
CA HIS A 41 15.65 -5.12 7.95
C HIS A 41 17.18 -4.99 7.92
N GLY A 42 17.77 -4.68 9.07
CA GLY A 42 19.23 -4.49 9.21
C GLY A 42 19.74 -3.08 8.88
N LEU A 43 18.87 -2.13 8.51
CA LEU A 43 19.28 -0.74 8.36
C LEU A 43 19.64 -0.16 9.74
N HIS A 44 20.90 0.25 9.92
CA HIS A 44 21.33 0.94 11.14
C HIS A 44 21.09 2.44 10.98
N PRO A 45 20.47 3.15 11.94
CA PRO A 45 20.16 4.57 11.75
C PRO A 45 21.40 5.49 11.88
N CYS A 46 22.59 4.93 12.12
CA CYS A 46 23.88 5.62 12.33
C CYS A 46 23.77 6.78 13.32
N VAL A 47 22.94 6.61 14.35
CA VAL A 47 22.59 7.70 15.26
C VAL A 47 23.76 7.97 16.19
N GLU A 48 24.38 6.94 16.75
CA GLU A 48 25.47 7.05 17.72
C GLU A 48 26.71 7.67 17.08
N GLU A 49 27.15 7.14 15.95
CA GLU A 49 28.32 7.60 15.20
C GLU A 49 28.15 9.05 14.75
N ARG A 50 26.92 9.44 14.40
CA ARG A 50 26.60 10.83 14.04
C ARG A 50 26.67 11.75 15.26
N HIS A 51 26.18 11.32 16.42
CA HIS A 51 26.27 12.13 17.64
C HIS A 51 27.72 12.32 18.08
N ASP A 52 28.55 11.29 18.01
CA ASP A 52 29.96 11.35 18.37
C ASP A 52 30.75 12.28 17.44
N MET A 53 30.48 12.20 16.13
CA MET A 53 31.03 13.11 15.14
C MET A 53 30.66 14.57 15.45
N PHE A 54 29.38 14.85 15.73
CA PHE A 54 28.95 16.21 16.08
C PHE A 54 29.53 16.68 17.41
N ALA A 55 29.71 15.79 18.38
CA ALA A 55 30.35 16.13 19.65
C ALA A 55 31.81 16.51 19.45
N CYS A 56 32.54 15.80 18.58
CA CYS A 56 33.91 16.13 18.22
C CYS A 56 34.01 17.47 17.51
N LEU A 57 33.18 17.69 16.47
CA LEU A 57 33.15 18.95 15.74
C LEU A 57 32.86 20.15 16.66
N LYS A 58 31.93 19.99 17.60
CA LYS A 58 31.62 21.02 18.59
C LYS A 58 32.81 21.34 19.50
N LYS A 59 33.66 20.37 19.82
CA LYS A 59 34.83 20.55 20.69
C LYS A 59 35.96 21.30 19.99
N TRP A 60 36.09 21.14 18.67
CA TRP A 60 37.21 21.67 17.88
C TRP A 60 36.80 22.77 16.90
N ASP A 61 35.74 23.53 17.21
CA ASP A 61 35.23 24.62 16.35
C ASP A 61 35.02 24.20 14.88
N MET A 62 34.45 23.00 14.70
CA MET A 62 34.16 22.38 13.39
C MET A 62 35.39 21.99 12.57
N ASP A 63 36.59 21.96 13.17
CA ASP A 63 37.78 21.40 12.53
C ASP A 63 37.67 19.87 12.40
N ASN A 64 37.44 19.41 11.18
CA ASN A 64 37.29 17.99 10.88
C ASN A 64 38.61 17.21 10.95
N LEU A 65 39.78 17.87 10.85
CA LEU A 65 41.07 17.16 10.89
C LEU A 65 41.30 16.44 12.22
N LYS A 66 40.68 16.93 13.30
CA LYS A 66 40.74 16.32 14.64
C LYS A 66 39.67 15.28 14.90
N CYS A 67 38.74 15.09 13.96
CA CYS A 67 37.56 14.24 14.09
C CYS A 67 37.54 13.09 13.07
N THR A 68 38.67 12.77 12.45
CA THR A 68 38.78 11.74 11.39
C THR A 68 38.29 10.38 11.85
N GLU A 69 38.60 9.96 13.08
CA GLU A 69 38.15 8.66 13.61
C GLU A 69 36.61 8.55 13.67
N PHE A 70 35.94 9.62 14.12
CA PHE A 70 34.47 9.67 14.17
C PHE A 70 33.85 9.80 12.78
N SER A 71 34.52 10.54 11.89
CA SER A 71 34.14 10.63 10.48
C SER A 71 34.20 9.26 9.81
N ASP A 72 35.28 8.51 10.02
CA ASP A 72 35.49 7.19 9.45
C ASP A 72 34.45 6.20 9.99
N ALA A 73 34.18 6.21 11.29
CA ALA A 73 33.14 5.38 11.90
C ALA A 73 31.74 5.66 11.30
N LEU A 74 31.38 6.95 11.16
CA LEU A 74 30.12 7.35 10.54
C LEU A 74 30.04 6.91 9.07
N MET A 75 31.10 7.12 8.29
CA MET A 75 31.16 6.70 6.90
C MET A 75 31.06 5.18 6.75
N HIS A 76 31.71 4.43 7.63
CA HIS A 76 31.64 2.98 7.63
C HIS A 76 30.21 2.47 7.90
N CYS A 77 29.49 3.12 8.81
CA CYS A 77 28.07 2.85 9.05
C CYS A 77 27.20 3.19 7.82
N MET A 78 27.43 4.34 7.19
CA MET A 78 26.70 4.75 5.99
C MET A 78 26.94 3.82 4.81
N GLU A 79 28.18 3.37 4.59
CA GLU A 79 28.52 2.41 3.55
C GLU A 79 27.85 1.05 3.75
N ALA A 80 27.80 0.56 5.00
CA ALA A 80 27.08 -0.66 5.33
C ALA A 80 25.58 -0.54 4.97
N ASN A 81 24.95 0.58 5.30
CA ASN A 81 23.56 0.86 4.92
C ASN A 81 23.37 0.98 3.41
N LEU A 82 24.29 1.63 2.70
CA LEU A 82 24.22 1.76 1.25
C LEU A 82 24.26 0.39 0.57
N LYS A 83 25.06 -0.56 1.08
CA LYS A 83 25.07 -1.95 0.59
C LYS A 83 23.70 -2.62 0.76
N ILE A 84 23.04 -2.45 1.91
CA ILE A 84 21.71 -3.00 2.19
C ILE A 84 20.66 -2.38 1.26
N VAL A 85 20.67 -1.06 1.11
CA VAL A 85 19.75 -0.34 0.21
C VAL A 85 20.00 -0.72 -1.26
N GLY A 86 21.26 -0.89 -1.66
CA GLY A 86 21.65 -1.37 -2.98
C GLY A 86 21.10 -2.76 -3.27
N ALA A 87 21.35 -3.71 -2.36
CA ALA A 87 20.82 -5.08 -2.47
C ALA A 87 19.28 -5.07 -2.58
N TYR A 88 18.59 -4.27 -1.76
CA TYR A 88 17.13 -4.16 -1.85
C TYR A 88 16.65 -3.58 -3.18
N LYS A 89 17.34 -2.56 -3.72
CA LYS A 89 17.02 -1.99 -5.04
C LYS A 89 17.19 -3.04 -6.14
N GLU A 90 18.24 -3.85 -6.08
CA GLU A 90 18.48 -4.94 -7.04
C GLU A 90 17.41 -6.03 -6.95
N MET A 91 17.07 -6.48 -5.74
CA MET A 91 15.99 -7.45 -5.51
C MET A 91 14.66 -6.93 -6.06
N LYS A 92 14.36 -5.64 -5.84
CA LYS A 92 13.17 -4.99 -6.38
C LYS A 92 13.20 -4.90 -7.90
N ALA A 93 14.33 -4.56 -8.50
CA ALA A 93 14.49 -4.48 -9.95
C ALA A 93 14.31 -5.85 -10.62
N LYS A 94 14.75 -6.93 -9.97
CA LYS A 94 14.56 -8.31 -10.42
C LYS A 94 13.14 -8.85 -10.17
N GLY A 95 12.30 -8.14 -9.41
CA GLY A 95 10.96 -8.59 -9.03
C GLY A 95 10.96 -9.67 -7.94
N GLU A 96 12.09 -9.86 -7.25
CA GLU A 96 12.29 -10.86 -6.19
C GLU A 96 11.85 -10.35 -4.81
N GLN A 97 11.11 -9.24 -4.79
CA GLN A 97 10.55 -8.70 -3.56
C GLN A 97 9.50 -9.66 -2.98
N ARG A 98 9.65 -10.00 -1.71
CA ARG A 98 8.68 -10.81 -0.97
C ARG A 98 7.47 -9.98 -0.56
N LEU A 99 6.30 -10.60 -0.55
CA LEU A 99 5.08 -9.95 -0.10
C LEU A 99 5.04 -9.92 1.43
N HIS A 100 5.06 -8.72 2.02
CA HIS A 100 4.84 -8.56 3.47
C HIS A 100 3.35 -8.26 3.73
N ILE A 101 2.66 -9.14 4.47
CA ILE A 101 1.31 -8.87 4.98
C ILE A 101 1.46 -8.14 6.32
N ALA A 102 0.84 -6.96 6.44
CA ALA A 102 0.94 -6.11 7.61
C ALA A 102 0.28 -6.69 8.87
N ASP A 103 -0.56 -7.71 8.73
CA ASP A 103 -1.31 -8.31 9.82
C ASP A 103 -0.62 -9.57 10.39
N GLU A 104 -0.23 -9.50 11.65
CA GLU A 104 0.60 -10.50 12.33
C GLU A 104 -0.17 -11.77 12.71
N ALA A 105 -1.51 -11.73 12.74
CA ALA A 105 -2.36 -12.81 13.25
C ALA A 105 -2.84 -13.82 12.20
N SER A 106 -2.50 -13.65 10.91
CA SER A 106 -3.05 -14.50 9.86
C SER A 106 -2.20 -15.76 9.60
N SER A 107 -2.84 -16.94 9.55
CA SER A 107 -2.25 -18.17 9.00
C SER A 107 -1.77 -18.00 7.54
N VAL A 108 -2.21 -16.93 6.90
CA VAL A 108 -1.83 -16.49 5.55
C VAL A 108 -0.42 -15.88 5.51
N LYS A 109 0.12 -15.39 6.65
CA LYS A 109 1.45 -14.75 6.71
C LYS A 109 2.58 -15.67 6.27
N THR A 110 2.55 -16.94 6.70
CA THR A 110 3.60 -17.93 6.36
C THR A 110 3.54 -18.37 4.90
N LEU A 111 2.35 -18.38 4.29
CA LEU A 111 2.17 -18.64 2.86
C LEU A 111 2.56 -17.41 2.03
N ALA A 112 2.14 -16.22 2.45
CA ALA A 112 2.41 -14.98 1.73
C ALA A 112 3.89 -14.57 1.76
N SER A 113 4.61 -14.83 2.86
CA SER A 113 6.05 -14.58 2.95
C SER A 113 6.88 -15.51 2.05
N ARG A 114 6.29 -16.64 1.60
CA ARG A 114 6.89 -17.56 0.62
C ARG A 114 6.62 -17.17 -0.82
N LEU A 115 5.67 -16.26 -1.08
CA LEU A 115 5.32 -15.83 -2.42
C LEU A 115 6.14 -14.60 -2.82
N LEU A 116 6.74 -14.67 -4.01
CA LEU A 116 7.36 -13.51 -4.64
C LEU A 116 6.28 -12.66 -5.32
N GLN A 117 6.47 -11.34 -5.32
CA GLN A 117 5.58 -10.43 -6.04
C GLN A 117 5.48 -10.79 -7.53
N ALA A 118 6.58 -11.19 -8.16
CA ALA A 118 6.59 -11.60 -9.56
C ALA A 118 5.66 -12.79 -9.86
N ASP A 119 5.53 -13.75 -8.93
CA ASP A 119 4.64 -14.90 -9.10
C ASP A 119 3.17 -14.48 -9.02
N ILE A 120 2.87 -13.57 -8.09
CA ILE A 120 1.54 -12.99 -7.93
C ILE A 120 1.16 -12.16 -9.17
N ASP A 121 2.07 -11.32 -9.66
CA ASP A 121 1.85 -10.53 -10.87
C ASP A 121 1.66 -11.42 -12.10
N ARG A 122 2.39 -12.55 -12.18
CA ARG A 122 2.19 -13.56 -13.23
C ARG A 122 0.79 -14.17 -13.14
N LEU A 123 0.31 -14.49 -11.94
CA LEU A 123 -1.05 -14.99 -11.73
C LEU A 123 -2.10 -13.98 -12.15
N PHE A 124 -1.97 -12.70 -11.76
CA PHE A 124 -2.90 -11.65 -12.18
C PHE A 124 -2.88 -11.40 -13.69
N ARG A 125 -1.73 -11.58 -14.35
CA ARG A 125 -1.65 -11.48 -15.82
C ARG A 125 -2.33 -12.66 -16.52
N LYS A 126 -2.20 -13.87 -15.97
CA LYS A 126 -2.79 -15.10 -16.53
C LYS A 126 -4.29 -15.19 -16.29
N TYR A 127 -4.72 -14.83 -15.08
CA TYR A 127 -6.12 -14.86 -14.64
C TYR A 127 -6.58 -13.46 -14.30
N LYS A 128 -6.68 -12.60 -15.32
CA LYS A 128 -7.21 -11.25 -15.14
C LYS A 128 -8.67 -11.34 -14.69
N GLN A 129 -9.07 -10.49 -13.76
CA GLN A 129 -10.49 -10.32 -13.44
C GLN A 129 -11.12 -9.46 -14.55
N PRO A 130 -11.95 -10.02 -15.46
CA PRO A 130 -12.70 -9.21 -16.41
C PRO A 130 -13.65 -8.30 -15.61
N ASP A 131 -13.83 -7.06 -16.08
CA ASP A 131 -14.71 -6.02 -15.53
C ASP A 131 -14.36 -5.43 -14.15
N LEU A 132 -13.88 -6.25 -13.21
CA LEU A 132 -13.50 -5.82 -11.85
C LEU A 132 -12.04 -5.39 -11.72
N GLY A 133 -11.11 -5.91 -12.53
CA GLY A 133 -9.67 -5.71 -12.34
C GLY A 133 -9.05 -4.55 -13.13
N THR A 134 -9.83 -3.95 -14.04
CA THR A 134 -9.49 -2.71 -14.74
C THR A 134 -9.91 -1.53 -13.89
N ILE A 135 -8.94 -0.68 -13.51
CA ILE A 135 -9.26 0.64 -12.94
C ILE A 135 -10.10 1.35 -13.99
N GLN A 136 -11.41 1.49 -13.74
CA GLN A 136 -12.27 2.38 -14.51
C GLN A 136 -11.83 3.80 -14.18
N THR A 137 -10.76 4.19 -14.89
CA THR A 137 -10.17 5.51 -15.13
C THR A 137 -10.17 6.50 -13.97
N LYS A 138 -9.04 7.19 -13.80
CA LYS A 138 -8.86 8.41 -12.97
C LYS A 138 -9.88 9.53 -13.27
N VAL A 139 -10.77 9.34 -14.23
CA VAL A 139 -11.75 10.30 -14.73
C VAL A 139 -13.05 9.52 -14.99
N MET A 140 -13.78 9.15 -13.94
CA MET A 140 -15.21 8.87 -14.13
C MET A 140 -15.86 10.19 -14.50
N LYS A 141 -16.12 10.38 -15.80
CA LYS A 141 -16.88 11.52 -16.30
C LYS A 141 -18.33 11.35 -15.87
N ARG A 142 -18.98 12.46 -15.50
CA ARG A 142 -20.43 12.54 -15.27
C ARG A 142 -21.18 11.80 -16.40
N LEU A 143 -22.12 10.93 -16.04
CA LEU A 143 -23.02 10.32 -17.02
C LEU A 143 -23.80 11.44 -17.74
N PRO A 144 -24.02 11.37 -19.06
CA PRO A 144 -24.62 12.48 -19.83
C PRO A 144 -25.94 13.03 -19.26
N HIS A 145 -26.69 12.21 -18.52
CA HIS A 145 -28.00 12.50 -17.96
C HIS A 145 -28.02 12.76 -16.45
N GLN A 146 -26.94 12.49 -15.71
CA GLN A 146 -26.86 12.69 -14.26
C GLN A 146 -26.77 14.18 -13.95
N GLU A 147 -27.35 14.73 -12.88
CA GLU A 147 -27.22 16.17 -12.59
C GLU A 147 -25.90 16.52 -11.87
N TYR A 148 -25.43 17.78 -11.98
CA TYR A 148 -24.10 18.20 -11.47
C TYR A 148 -23.96 18.05 -9.94
N TYR A 149 -25.04 18.18 -9.18
CA TYR A 149 -25.01 18.00 -7.73
C TYR A 149 -24.94 16.51 -7.30
N GLU A 150 -25.31 15.60 -8.20
CA GLU A 150 -25.28 14.14 -8.04
C GLU A 150 -23.94 13.55 -8.47
N ASP A 151 -23.05 14.36 -9.07
CA ASP A 151 -21.71 13.97 -9.47
C ASP A 151 -20.82 13.74 -8.23
N LEU A 152 -20.76 12.48 -7.80
CA LEU A 152 -19.89 12.02 -6.71
C LEU A 152 -18.40 12.09 -7.05
N PHE A 153 -18.04 12.16 -8.34
CA PHE A 153 -16.67 11.98 -8.82
C PHE A 153 -15.90 13.31 -8.94
N ASN A 154 -16.59 14.44 -9.17
CA ASN A 154 -15.99 15.78 -9.19
C ASN A 154 -16.04 16.56 -7.86
N ARG A 155 -16.52 15.96 -6.76
CA ARG A 155 -16.56 16.65 -5.45
C ARG A 155 -15.19 16.91 -4.81
N LYS A 156 -14.09 16.36 -5.35
CA LYS A 156 -12.79 16.31 -4.63
C LYS A 156 -11.87 17.52 -4.83
N THR A 157 -12.18 18.48 -5.70
CA THR A 157 -11.27 19.62 -5.99
C THR A 157 -11.85 21.01 -5.73
N LYS A 158 -13.05 21.14 -5.15
CA LYS A 158 -13.52 22.45 -4.63
C LYS A 158 -13.04 22.66 -3.20
N LYS A 159 -11.97 23.46 -3.05
CA LYS A 159 -11.54 24.04 -1.76
C LYS A 159 -12.73 24.84 -1.19
N GLY A 160 -13.34 24.38 -0.10
CA GLY A 160 -14.45 25.09 0.58
C GLY A 160 -15.65 24.25 1.01
N TRP A 161 -15.75 22.96 0.68
CA TRP A 161 -16.90 22.13 1.07
C TRP A 161 -16.68 21.41 2.42
N ARG A 162 -16.52 22.21 3.47
CA ARG A 162 -16.96 21.83 4.82
C ARG A 162 -18.17 22.70 5.14
N ALA A 163 -19.34 22.09 5.13
CA ALA A 163 -20.52 22.49 5.88
C ALA A 163 -21.13 21.19 6.42
#